data_AF-A0A3M1TX55-F1
#
_entry.id   AF-A0A3M1TX55-F1
#
_cell.length_a   1.000
_cell.length_b   1.000
_cell.length_c   1.000
_cell.angle_alpha   90.00
_cell.angle_beta   90.00
_cell.angle_gamma   90.00
#
_symmetry.space_group_name_H-M   'P 1'
#
loop_
_entity.id
_entity.type
_entity.pdbx_description
1 polymer ?
#
loop_
_entity_poly.entity_id
_entity_poly.type
_entity_poly.pdbx_seq_one_letter_code
_entity_poly.pdbx_strand_id
1 'polypeptide(L)'
;MLVALGFFWAMVLQWRGRAFQLSSVVFLARAIKKLEYRKKVAYVFVPVYILTLALGVNLVYLHLIAELATPVRMLIHYGLTAALLLVMVLGVYMQKRKIRKEIEPLLSELKTLRQNLLDQE
;
A
#
# COMPACT_ATOMS: atom_id res chain seq x y z
N MET A 1 30.64 15.86 -16.76
CA MET A 1 30.59 14.45 -16.29
C MET A 1 31.43 14.20 -15.05
N LEU A 2 32.67 14.68 -14.96
CA LEU A 2 33.55 14.45 -13.78
C LEU A 2 33.03 15.08 -12.47
N VAL A 3 32.38 16.26 -12.55
CA VAL A 3 31.78 16.93 -11.39
C VAL A 3 30.60 16.14 -10.80
N ALA A 4 29.78 15.53 -11.65
CA ALA A 4 28.67 14.68 -11.21
C ALA A 4 29.16 13.38 -10.56
N LEU A 5 30.28 12.82 -11.04
CA LEU A 5 30.89 11.64 -10.46
C LEU A 5 31.50 11.92 -9.08
N GLY A 6 32.17 13.06 -8.91
CA GLY A 6 32.72 13.50 -7.63
C GLY A 6 31.63 13.79 -6.59
N PHE A 7 30.54 14.43 -7.03
CA PHE A 7 29.38 14.70 -6.17
C PHE A 7 28.67 13.40 -5.74
N PHE A 8 28.54 12.43 -6.66
CA PHE A 8 27.98 11.12 -6.35
C PHE A 8 28.84 10.35 -5.34
N TRP A 9 30.17 10.40 -5.47
CA TRP A 9 31.10 9.78 -4.52
C TRP A 9 31.06 10.43 -3.13
N ALA A 10 31.02 11.76 -3.06
CA ALA A 10 30.91 12.48 -1.78
C ALA A 10 29.58 12.18 -1.07
N MET A 11 28.49 12.06 -1.82
CA MET A 11 27.16 11.73 -1.30
C MET A 11 27.08 10.27 -0.82
N VAL A 12 27.69 9.33 -1.55
CA VAL A 12 27.80 7.91 -1.16
C VAL A 12 28.66 7.72 0.09
N LEU A 13 29.78 8.44 0.22
CA LEU A 13 30.63 8.37 1.41
C LEU A 13 29.91 8.88 2.67
N GLN A 14 29.18 9.99 2.55
CA GLN A 14 28.37 10.52 3.67
C GLN A 14 27.19 9.61 4.05
N TRP A 15 26.65 8.82 3.11
CA TRP A 15 25.63 7.82 3.40
C TRP A 15 26.20 6.59 4.12
N ARG A 16 27.41 6.16 3.76
CA ARG A 16 28.12 5.06 4.45
C ARG A 16 28.48 5.40 5.89
N GLY A 17 28.91 6.64 6.17
CA GLY A 17 29.27 7.09 7.52
C GLY A 17 28.08 7.28 8.47
N ARG A 18 26.91 7.67 7.96
CA ARG A 18 25.69 7.88 8.77
C ARG A 18 24.87 6.62 9.01
N ALA A 19 25.12 5.54 8.27
CA ALA A 19 24.38 4.29 8.42
C ALA A 19 24.80 3.47 9.66
N PHE A 20 25.97 3.75 10.25
CA PHE A 20 26.60 2.87 11.25
C PHE A 20 26.40 3.26 12.73
N GLN A 21 25.70 4.37 13.02
CA GLN A 21 25.45 4.82 14.41
C GLN A 21 23.98 5.16 14.69
N LEU A 22 23.03 4.49 14.03
CA LEU A 22 21.69 4.45 14.59
C LEU A 22 21.65 3.33 15.63
N SER A 23 21.34 3.69 16.89
CA SER A 23 20.97 2.71 17.91
C SER A 23 19.96 1.71 17.30
N SER A 24 20.20 0.41 17.52
CA SER A 24 19.36 -0.68 17.02
C SER A 24 17.88 -0.44 17.33
N VAL A 25 17.60 0.20 18.47
CA VAL A 25 16.26 0.62 18.91
C VAL A 25 15.64 1.67 17.97
N VAL A 26 16.40 2.66 17.53
CA VAL A 26 15.94 3.72 16.60
C VAL A 26 15.66 3.14 15.22
N PHE A 27 16.50 2.21 14.76
CA PHE A 27 16.26 1.50 13.50
C PHE A 27 14.96 0.69 13.56
N LEU A 28 14.77 -0.10 14.63
CA LEU A 28 13.56 -0.89 14.86
C LEU A 28 12.30 -0.02 14.94
N ALA A 29 12.36 1.10 15.67
CA ALA A 29 11.24 2.04 15.77
C ALA A 29 10.83 2.60 14.39
N ARG A 30 11.79 2.95 13.53
CA ARG A 30 11.51 3.41 12.17
C ARG A 30 10.91 2.31 11.29
N ALA A 31 11.42 1.08 11.40
CA ALA A 31 10.91 -0.07 10.65
C ALA A 31 9.46 -0.39 11.04
N ILE A 32 9.15 -0.44 12.34
CA ILE A 32 7.79 -0.65 12.86
C ILE A 32 6.85 0.45 12.33
N LYS A 33 7.22 1.74 12.46
CA LYS A 33 6.41 2.86 11.99
C LYS A 33 6.10 2.76 10.50
N LYS A 34 7.08 2.35 9.69
CA LYS A 34 6.90 2.17 8.23
C LYS A 34 5.95 1.01 7.91
N LEU A 35 6.03 -0.11 8.65
CA LEU A 35 5.11 -1.24 8.48
C LEU A 35 3.69 -0.91 8.95
N GLU A 36 3.53 -0.20 10.06
CA GLU A 36 2.23 0.29 10.54
C GLU A 36 1.60 1.26 9.54
N TYR A 37 2.40 2.14 8.94
CA TYR A 37 1.92 3.01 7.87
C TYR A 37 1.44 2.19 6.65
N ARG A 38 2.22 1.20 6.19
CA ARG A 38 1.80 0.30 5.10
C ARG A 38 0.51 -0.43 5.42
N LYS A 39 0.36 -0.91 6.66
CA LYS A 39 -0.89 -1.51 7.16
C LYS A 39 -2.05 -0.52 7.03
N LYS A 40 -1.89 0.71 7.53
CA LYS A 40 -2.91 1.77 7.45
C LYS A 40 -3.28 2.13 6.01
N VAL A 41 -2.29 2.27 5.13
CA VAL A 41 -2.51 2.49 3.69
C VAL A 41 -3.35 1.38 3.09
N ALA A 42 -2.99 0.13 3.37
CA ALA A 42 -3.68 -1.00 2.78
C ALA A 42 -5.09 -1.26 3.37
N TYR A 43 -5.35 -0.88 4.63
CA TYR A 43 -6.68 -1.00 5.24
C TYR A 43 -7.62 0.16 4.97
N VAL A 44 -7.10 1.38 4.76
CA VAL A 44 -7.92 2.59 4.63
C VAL A 44 -7.86 3.15 3.21
N PHE A 45 -6.66 3.42 2.70
CA PHE A 45 -6.50 4.11 1.43
C PHE A 45 -6.81 3.20 0.23
N VAL A 46 -6.44 1.92 0.29
CA VAL A 46 -6.73 0.97 -0.80
C VAL A 46 -8.24 0.79 -1.02
N PRO A 47 -9.07 0.52 0.01
CA PRO A 47 -10.53 0.45 -0.18
C PRO A 47 -11.13 1.74 -0.73
N VAL A 48 -10.70 2.90 -0.24
CA VAL A 48 -11.15 4.21 -0.75
C VAL A 48 -10.77 4.39 -2.21
N TYR A 49 -9.54 4.06 -2.59
CA TYR A 49 -9.08 4.12 -3.97
C TYR A 49 -9.91 3.22 -4.90
N ILE A 50 -10.18 1.97 -4.49
CA ILE A 50 -10.98 1.04 -5.28
C ILE A 50 -12.42 1.55 -5.44
N LEU A 51 -13.02 2.11 -4.38
CA LEU A 51 -14.34 2.75 -4.45
C LEU A 51 -14.37 3.89 -5.46
N THR A 52 -13.41 4.80 -5.39
CA THR A 52 -13.31 5.93 -6.32
C THR A 52 -13.13 5.44 -7.77
N LEU A 53 -12.33 4.40 -7.97
CA LEU A 53 -12.13 3.80 -9.29
C LEU A 53 -13.43 3.17 -9.81
N ALA A 54 -14.16 2.42 -8.97
CA ALA A 54 -15.44 1.85 -9.34
C ALA A 54 -16.48 2.92 -9.72
N LEU A 55 -16.53 4.04 -8.98
CA LEU A 55 -17.38 5.18 -9.32
C LEU A 55 -16.98 5.81 -10.66
N GLY A 56 -15.69 6.04 -10.88
CA GLY A 56 -15.18 6.57 -12.14
C GLY A 56 -15.53 5.70 -13.33
N VAL A 57 -15.34 4.38 -13.22
CA VAL A 57 -15.73 3.43 -14.28
C VAL A 57 -17.24 3.49 -14.54
N ASN A 58 -18.06 3.51 -13.48
CA ASN A 58 -19.52 3.62 -13.64
C ASN A 58 -19.94 4.88 -14.39
N LEU A 59 -19.33 6.03 -14.09
CA LEU A 59 -19.63 7.29 -14.79
C LEU A 59 -19.23 7.24 -16.27
N VAL A 60 -18.06 6.69 -16.58
CA VAL A 60 -17.55 6.62 -17.96
C VAL A 60 -18.43 5.72 -18.82
N TYR A 61 -18.73 4.49 -18.37
CA TYR A 61 -19.49 3.60 -19.24
C TYR A 61 -20.95 4.01 -19.35
N LEU A 62 -21.55 4.65 -18.34
CA LEU A 62 -22.93 5.15 -18.41
C LEU A 62 -23.11 6.12 -19.58
N HIS A 63 -22.10 6.94 -19.85
CA HIS A 63 -22.08 7.80 -21.03
C HIS A 63 -21.95 7.00 -22.33
N LEU A 64 -21.05 6.01 -22.37
CA LEU A 64 -20.88 5.14 -23.55
C LEU A 64 -22.14 4.35 -23.93
N ILE A 65 -22.92 3.89 -22.95
CA ILE A 65 -24.10 3.04 -23.18
C ILE A 65 -25.40 3.84 -23.31
N ALA A 66 -25.33 5.18 -23.31
CA ALA A 66 -26.50 6.04 -23.28
C ALA A 66 -27.40 5.87 -24.51
N GLU A 67 -26.81 5.66 -25.69
CA GLU A 67 -27.49 5.52 -26.98
C GLU A 67 -28.04 4.11 -27.23
N LEU A 68 -27.72 3.13 -26.37
CA LEU A 68 -28.20 1.76 -26.52
C LEU A 68 -29.68 1.62 -26.10
N ALA A 69 -30.35 0.64 -26.70
CA ALA A 69 -31.71 0.26 -26.32
C ALA A 69 -31.79 -0.05 -24.82
N THR A 70 -32.85 0.42 -24.16
CA THR A 70 -33.06 0.31 -22.71
C THR A 70 -32.81 -1.09 -22.12
N PRO A 71 -33.30 -2.21 -22.70
CA PRO A 71 -33.04 -3.53 -22.12
C PRO A 71 -31.55 -3.93 -22.18
N VAL A 72 -30.86 -3.61 -23.27
CA VAL A 72 -29.42 -3.87 -23.43
C VAL A 72 -28.62 -3.02 -22.46
N ARG A 73 -29.00 -1.74 -22.32
CA ARG A 73 -28.38 -0.80 -21.36
C ARG A 73 -28.49 -1.29 -19.92
N MET A 74 -29.66 -1.79 -19.51
CA MET A 74 -29.87 -2.35 -18.17
C MET A 74 -29.01 -3.59 -17.95
N LEU A 75 -28.98 -4.52 -18.91
CA LEU A 75 -28.19 -5.75 -18.81
C LEU A 75 -26.70 -5.43 -18.65
N ILE A 76 -26.17 -4.51 -19.46
CA ILE A 76 -24.77 -4.07 -19.36
C ILE A 76 -24.51 -3.39 -18.03
N HIS A 77 -25.37 -2.45 -17.60
CA HIS A 77 -25.20 -1.73 -16.35
C HIS A 77 -25.13 -2.69 -15.15
N TYR A 78 -26.14 -3.54 -14.97
CA TYR A 78 -26.18 -4.48 -13.85
C TYR A 78 -25.06 -5.52 -13.93
N GLY A 79 -24.76 -6.04 -15.12
CA GLY A 79 -23.68 -7.01 -15.32
C GLY A 79 -22.31 -6.42 -14.98
N LEU A 80 -22.00 -5.23 -15.48
CA LEU A 80 -20.71 -4.57 -15.24
C LEU A 80 -20.57 -4.13 -13.78
N THR A 81 -21.64 -3.59 -13.18
CA THR A 81 -21.65 -3.20 -11.76
C THR A 81 -21.47 -4.43 -10.86
N ALA A 82 -22.13 -5.55 -11.16
CA ALA A 82 -21.95 -6.79 -10.40
C ALA A 82 -20.52 -7.32 -10.50
N ALA A 83 -19.92 -7.31 -11.71
CA ALA A 83 -18.53 -7.70 -11.91
C ALA A 83 -17.56 -6.77 -11.15
N LEU A 84 -17.77 -5.46 -11.19
CA LEU A 84 -16.97 -4.48 -10.43
C LEU A 84 -17.06 -4.72 -8.92
N LEU A 85 -18.26 -4.95 -8.40
CA LEU A 85 -18.45 -5.25 -6.97
C LEU A 85 -17.71 -6.52 -6.57
N LEU A 86 -17.78 -7.57 -7.40
CA LEU A 86 -17.09 -8.83 -7.15
C LEU A 86 -15.56 -8.63 -7.13
N VAL A 87 -15.00 -7.93 -8.13
CA VAL A 87 -13.57 -7.60 -8.18
C VAL A 87 -13.15 -6.77 -6.96
N MET A 88 -13.96 -5.79 -6.56
CA MET A 88 -13.71 -4.96 -5.39
C MET A 88 -13.66 -5.79 -4.10
N VAL A 89 -14.66 -6.64 -3.87
CA VAL A 89 -14.72 -7.50 -2.67
C VAL A 89 -13.54 -8.45 -2.64
N LEU A 90 -13.22 -9.11 -3.76
CA LEU A 90 -12.07 -10.01 -3.85
C LEU A 90 -10.75 -9.26 -3.63
N GLY A 91 -10.56 -8.10 -4.25
CA GLY A 91 -9.35 -7.30 -4.10
C GLY A 91 -9.12 -6.87 -2.65
N VAL A 92 -10.16 -6.37 -1.97
CA VAL A 92 -10.09 -6.00 -0.55
C VAL A 92 -9.82 -7.23 0.31
N TYR A 93 -10.48 -8.35 0.05
CA TYR A 93 -10.26 -9.60 0.79
C TYR A 93 -8.82 -10.12 0.65
N MET A 94 -8.32 -10.20 -0.57
CA MET A 94 -6.94 -10.64 -0.88
C MET A 94 -5.92 -9.72 -0.22
N GLN A 95 -6.13 -8.40 -0.27
CA GLN A 95 -5.24 -7.43 0.36
C GLN A 95 -5.23 -7.59 1.89
N LYS A 96 -6.41 -7.72 2.52
CA LYS A 96 -6.51 -7.98 3.96
C LYS A 96 -5.80 -9.28 4.35
N ARG A 97 -5.96 -10.34 3.54
CA ARG A 97 -5.29 -11.62 3.75
C ARG A 97 -3.78 -11.49 3.67
N LYS A 98 -3.26 -10.71 2.70
CA LYS A 98 -1.83 -10.44 2.54
C LYS A 98 -1.27 -9.71 3.77
N ILE A 99 -1.92 -8.65 4.22
CA ILE A 99 -1.46 -7.90 5.40
C ILE A 99 -1.42 -8.80 6.64
N ARG A 100 -2.48 -9.60 6.86
CA ARG A 100 -2.55 -10.52 8.01
C ARG A 100 -1.45 -11.58 7.99
N LYS A 101 -1.13 -12.12 6.82
CA LYS A 101 -0.16 -13.22 6.67
C LYS A 101 1.29 -12.76 6.63
N GLU A 102 1.57 -11.57 6.10
CA GLU A 102 2.94 -11.11 5.87
C GLU A 102 3.33 -9.95 6.78
N ILE A 103 2.48 -8.93 6.89
CA ILE A 103 2.83 -7.68 7.60
C ILE A 103 2.65 -7.85 9.10
N GLU A 104 1.52 -8.40 9.55
CA GLU A 104 1.24 -8.57 10.99
C GLU A 104 2.28 -9.41 11.75
N PRO A 105 2.72 -10.60 11.26
CA PRO A 105 3.73 -11.38 11.98
C PRO A 105 5.06 -10.63 12.09
N LEU A 106 5.52 -10.01 10.99
CA LEU A 106 6.74 -9.17 11.00
C LEU A 106 6.62 -8.03 12.01
N LEU A 107 5.45 -7.41 12.12
CA LEU A 107 5.20 -6.30 13.03
C LEU A 107 5.22 -6.76 14.48
N SER A 108 4.68 -7.94 14.79
CA SER A 108 4.81 -8.54 16.13
C SER A 108 6.25 -8.90 16.46
N GLU A 109 6.99 -9.55 15.55
CA GLU A 109 8.38 -9.93 15.77
C GLU A 109 9.27 -8.72 16.04
N LEU A 110 9.15 -7.66 15.23
CA LEU A 110 9.92 -6.43 15.41
C LEU A 110 9.56 -5.69 16.70
N LYS A 111 8.31 -5.73 17.14
CA LYS A 111 7.88 -5.15 18.43
C LYS A 111 8.50 -5.91 19.60
N THR A 112 8.46 -7.24 19.58
CA THR A 112 9.10 -8.08 20.61
C THR A 112 10.60 -7.85 20.65
N LEU A 113 11.27 -7.81 19.49
CA LEU A 113 12.72 -7.57 19.43
C LEU A 113 13.10 -6.20 20.00
N ARG A 114 12.30 -5.16 19.71
CA ARG A 114 12.50 -3.84 20.27
C ARG A 114 12.32 -3.81 21.80
N GLN A 115 11.31 -4.52 22.31
CA GLN A 115 11.05 -4.61 23.75
C GLN A 115 12.24 -5.26 24.48
N ASN A 116 12.71 -6.41 23.97
CA ASN A 116 13.86 -7.12 24.55
C ASN A 116 15.14 -6.28 24.59
N LEU A 117 15.36 -5.43 23.58
CA LEU A 117 16.52 -4.53 23.55
C LEU A 117 16.39 -3.36 24.55
N LEU A 118 15.18 -2.90 24.82
CA LEU A 118 14.92 -1.87 25.83
C LEU A 118 15.05 -2.42 27.25
N ASP A 119 14.72 -3.69 27.46
CA ASP A 119 14.83 -4.35 28.78
C ASP A 119 16.29 -4.74 29.14
N GLN A 120 17.22 -4.64 28.18
CA GLN A 120 18.66 -4.94 28.34
C GLN A 120 19.55 -3.69 28.51
N GLU A 121 19.01 -2.49 28.26
CA GLU A 121 19.67 -1.19 28.49
C GLU A 121 19.31 -0.63 29.88
#